data_AF-A0A381F9S7-F1
#
_entry.id   AF-A0A381F9S7-F1
#
_cell.length_a   1.000
_cell.length_b   1.000
_cell.length_c   1.000
_cell.angle_alpha   90.00
_cell.angle_beta   90.00
_cell.angle_gamma   90.00
#
_symmetry.space_group_name_H-M   'P 1'
#
loop_
_entity.id
_entity.type
_entity.pdbx_description
1 polymer ?
#
loop_
_entity_poly.entity_id
_entity_poly.type
_entity_poly.pdbx_seq_one_letter_code
_entity_poly.pdbx_strand_id
1 'polypeptide(L)'
;MSTIKLSSLYMNGLQNAEFGQLIVRFFEDFSTKSLDINVDADLKRLYEALQYQLPVYNAALDQIRASEESEQIARLDKVRDRDIQALRDSLKPYRNAKTQNETDAYNAIQLLISEYTGVEDDSYESETNRLNSLIIRLQSPEFYNSALTLGIEKFIMNLAASNTDFNQLFAQKVF
;
A
#
# COMPACT_ATOMS: atom_id res chain seq x y z
N MET A 1 -42.13 19.97 -31.64
CA MET A 1 -40.68 19.86 -31.38
C MET A 1 -40.50 19.62 -29.90
N SER A 2 -39.88 18.51 -29.48
CA SER A 2 -39.55 18.31 -28.07
C SER A 2 -38.39 19.24 -27.71
N THR A 3 -38.55 20.01 -26.64
CA THR A 3 -37.47 20.85 -26.10
C THR A 3 -36.42 19.95 -25.47
N ILE A 4 -35.22 19.91 -26.05
CA ILE A 4 -34.07 19.21 -25.45
C ILE A 4 -33.67 20.01 -24.19
N LYS A 5 -33.75 19.36 -23.02
CA LYS A 5 -33.30 19.96 -21.76
C LYS A 5 -31.79 19.79 -21.65
N LEU A 6 -31.05 20.89 -21.60
CA LEU A 6 -29.63 20.88 -21.30
C LEU A 6 -29.43 20.79 -19.78
N SER A 7 -28.57 19.87 -19.36
CA SER A 7 -28.17 19.71 -17.96
C SER A 7 -26.77 20.27 -17.77
N SER A 8 -26.53 20.96 -16.65
CA SER A 8 -25.19 21.43 -16.31
C SER A 8 -24.26 20.25 -16.03
N LEU A 9 -23.04 20.31 -16.56
CA LEU A 9 -21.99 19.35 -16.24
C LEU A 9 -21.41 19.67 -14.85
N TYR A 10 -21.31 18.66 -13.99
CA TYR A 10 -20.71 18.82 -12.66
C TYR A 10 -19.18 18.73 -12.74
N MET A 11 -18.53 19.86 -13.01
CA MET A 11 -17.09 19.92 -13.28
C MET A 11 -16.22 19.42 -12.11
N ASN A 12 -16.64 19.67 -10.87
CA ASN A 12 -15.86 19.30 -9.68
C ASN A 12 -15.77 17.78 -9.47
N GLY A 13 -16.70 17.00 -10.03
CA GLY A 13 -16.70 15.54 -9.96
C GLY A 13 -15.92 14.86 -11.09
N LEU A 14 -15.42 15.62 -12.07
CA LEU A 14 -14.68 15.08 -13.22
C LEU A 14 -13.18 15.06 -12.94
N GLN A 15 -12.77 14.39 -11.87
CA GLN A 15 -11.35 14.26 -11.52
C GLN A 15 -10.78 12.97 -12.09
N ASN A 16 -9.58 13.04 -12.66
CA ASN A 16 -8.79 11.88 -13.08
C ASN A 16 -9.58 10.90 -13.96
N ALA A 17 -9.90 9.71 -13.43
CA ALA A 17 -10.59 8.65 -14.15
C ALA A 17 -12.00 9.06 -14.62
N GLU A 18 -12.70 9.91 -13.87
CA GLU A 18 -14.06 10.33 -14.22
C GLU A 18 -14.11 11.21 -15.46
N PHE A 19 -13.05 12.00 -15.71
CA PHE A 19 -12.90 12.74 -16.95
C PHE A 19 -12.64 11.81 -18.14
N GLY A 20 -11.81 10.78 -17.96
CA GLY A 20 -11.57 9.76 -18.99
C GLY A 20 -12.86 9.00 -19.34
N GLN A 21 -13.63 8.60 -18.32
CA GLN A 21 -14.90 7.89 -18.49
C GLN A 21 -15.97 8.76 -19.17
N LEU A 22 -15.98 10.07 -18.90
CA LEU A 22 -16.84 11.02 -19.61
C LEU A 22 -16.55 11.03 -21.12
N ILE A 23 -15.27 11.04 -21.51
CA ILE A 23 -14.85 11.02 -22.92
C ILE A 23 -15.23 9.67 -23.57
N VAL A 24 -15.03 8.56 -22.87
CA VAL A 24 -15.45 7.22 -23.35
C VAL A 24 -16.95 7.19 -23.61
N ARG A 25 -17.77 7.64 -22.65
CA ARG A 25 -19.23 7.71 -22.80
C ARG A 25 -19.65 8.62 -23.95
N PHE A 26 -18.95 9.73 -24.14
CA PHE A 26 -19.19 10.60 -25.28
C PHE A 26 -19.02 9.86 -26.62
N PHE A 27 -17.96 9.04 -26.77
CA PHE A 27 -17.77 8.24 -27.98
C PHE A 27 -18.84 7.15 -28.16
N GLU A 28 -19.21 6.46 -27.08
CA GLU A 28 -20.28 5.46 -27.07
C GLU A 28 -21.63 6.08 -27.50
N ASP A 29 -22.01 7.19 -26.88
CA ASP A 29 -23.23 7.94 -27.19
C ASP A 29 -23.23 8.50 -28.61
N PHE A 30 -22.08 8.97 -29.11
CA PHE A 30 -21.97 9.47 -30.49
C PHE A 30 -22.21 8.33 -31.50
N SER A 31 -21.59 7.17 -31.26
CA SER A 31 -21.70 6.01 -32.16
C SER A 31 -23.12 5.43 -32.21
N THR A 32 -23.86 5.47 -31.11
CA THR A 32 -25.22 4.94 -31.03
C THR A 32 -26.27 5.85 -31.68
N LYS A 33 -25.99 7.14 -31.89
CA LYS A 33 -26.94 8.13 -32.41
C LYS A 33 -26.97 8.27 -33.94
N SER A 34 -26.24 7.43 -34.69
CA SER A 34 -26.16 7.51 -36.17
C SER A 34 -25.77 8.91 -36.68
N LEU A 35 -24.93 9.63 -35.93
CA LEU A 35 -24.42 10.94 -36.31
C LEU A 35 -23.24 10.78 -37.27
N ASP A 36 -23.23 11.55 -38.36
CA ASP A 36 -22.10 11.58 -39.29
C ASP A 36 -21.10 12.66 -38.87
N ILE A 37 -19.91 12.22 -38.44
CA ILE A 37 -18.83 13.10 -38.01
C ILE A 37 -18.31 14.00 -39.14
N ASN A 38 -18.56 13.67 -40.41
CA ASN A 38 -18.09 14.44 -41.55
C ASN A 38 -18.95 15.68 -41.87
N VAL A 39 -20.09 15.85 -41.19
CA VAL A 39 -21.00 16.98 -41.41
C VAL A 39 -20.41 18.30 -40.90
N ASP A 40 -19.60 18.25 -39.85
CA ASP A 40 -18.98 19.41 -39.22
C ASP A 40 -17.46 19.20 -39.09
N ALA A 41 -16.70 19.98 -39.85
CA ALA A 41 -15.25 19.87 -39.90
C ALA A 41 -14.56 20.23 -38.56
N ASP A 42 -15.12 21.17 -37.80
CA ASP A 42 -14.57 21.57 -36.51
C ASP A 42 -14.84 20.51 -35.45
N LEU A 43 -16.06 19.96 -35.43
CA LEU A 43 -16.40 18.82 -34.56
C LEU A 43 -15.53 17.60 -34.89
N LYS A 44 -15.34 17.29 -36.17
CA LYS A 44 -14.46 16.20 -36.62
C LYS A 44 -13.04 16.34 -36.09
N ARG A 45 -12.46 17.53 -36.24
CA ARG A 45 -11.10 17.81 -35.76
C ARG A 45 -10.97 17.61 -34.24
N LEU A 46 -11.95 18.07 -33.46
CA LEU A 46 -11.94 17.91 -32.01
C LEU A 46 -12.18 16.46 -31.58
N TYR A 47 -13.07 15.75 -32.27
CA TYR A 47 -13.36 14.34 -32.05
C TYR A 47 -12.12 13.48 -32.28
N GLU A 48 -11.44 13.65 -33.41
CA GLU A 48 -10.20 12.93 -33.74
C GLU A 48 -9.07 13.28 -32.74
N ALA A 49 -8.97 14.54 -32.32
CA ALA A 49 -8.01 14.95 -31.29
C ALA A 49 -8.27 14.27 -29.94
N LEU A 50 -9.53 14.17 -29.51
CA LEU A 50 -9.91 13.46 -28.29
C LEU A 50 -9.63 11.96 -28.40
N GLN A 51 -9.89 11.34 -29.55
CA GLN A 51 -9.59 9.92 -29.78
C GLN A 51 -8.08 9.65 -29.68
N TYR A 52 -7.26 10.55 -30.22
CA TYR A 52 -5.81 10.44 -30.14
C TYR A 52 -5.27 10.64 -28.71
N GLN A 53 -5.84 11.58 -27.95
CA GLN A 53 -5.36 11.93 -26.62
C GLN A 53 -5.85 10.97 -25.52
N LEU A 54 -7.01 10.32 -25.70
CA LEU A 54 -7.59 9.45 -24.67
C LEU A 54 -6.65 8.30 -24.23
N PRO A 55 -5.97 7.56 -25.13
CA PRO A 55 -5.01 6.54 -24.72
C PRO A 55 -3.83 7.13 -23.92
N VAL A 56 -3.33 8.30 -24.32
CA VAL A 56 -2.23 8.99 -23.61
C VAL A 56 -2.66 9.42 -22.22
N TYR A 57 -3.88 9.94 -22.10
CA TYR A 57 -4.48 10.33 -20.82
C TYR A 57 -4.65 9.13 -19.88
N ASN A 58 -5.19 8.02 -20.38
CA ASN A 58 -5.36 6.79 -19.59
C ASN A 58 -4.00 6.21 -19.14
N ALA A 59 -3.00 6.17 -20.02
CA ALA A 59 -1.66 5.72 -19.67
C ALA A 59 -1.02 6.61 -18.58
N ALA A 60 -1.23 7.92 -18.63
CA ALA A 60 -0.77 8.85 -17.61
C ALA A 60 -1.47 8.61 -16.25
N LEU A 61 -2.78 8.33 -16.26
CA LEU A 61 -3.51 7.96 -15.04
C LEU A 61 -2.98 6.68 -14.40
N ASP A 62 -2.69 5.66 -15.21
CA ASP A 62 -2.15 4.39 -14.72
C ASP A 62 -0.73 4.57 -14.17
N GLN A 63 0.09 5.43 -14.79
CA GLN A 63 1.41 5.77 -14.27
C GLN A 63 1.33 6.50 -12.91
N ILE A 64 0.40 7.45 -12.76
CA ILE A 64 0.20 8.16 -11.49
C ILE A 64 -0.19 7.18 -10.39
N ARG A 65 -1.17 6.29 -10.66
CA ARG A 65 -1.59 5.26 -9.71
C ARG A 65 -0.43 4.36 -9.30
N ALA A 66 0.32 3.84 -10.27
CA ALA A 66 1.48 2.99 -10.01
C ALA A 66 2.55 3.71 -9.16
N SER A 67 2.75 5.01 -9.37
CA SER A 67 3.66 5.83 -8.57
C SER A 67 3.16 5.99 -7.14
N GLU A 68 1.91 6.38 -6.94
CA GLU A 68 1.31 6.57 -5.61
C GLU A 68 1.34 5.28 -4.78
N GLU A 69 1.06 4.14 -5.43
CA GLU A 69 1.09 2.83 -4.80
C GLU A 69 2.52 2.39 -4.45
N SER A 70 3.49 2.63 -5.34
CA SER A 70 4.91 2.35 -5.07
C SER A 70 5.42 3.19 -3.89
N GLU A 71 5.04 4.46 -3.82
CA GLU A 71 5.35 5.30 -2.68
C GLU A 71 4.67 4.81 -1.40
N GLN A 72 3.44 4.33 -1.47
CA GLN A 72 2.73 3.78 -0.32
C GLN A 72 3.40 2.50 0.21
N ILE A 73 3.82 1.61 -0.69
CA ILE A 73 4.60 0.41 -0.34
C ILE A 73 5.88 0.81 0.37
N ALA A 74 6.66 1.74 -0.20
CA ALA A 74 7.90 2.23 0.42
C ALA A 74 7.67 2.94 1.76
N ARG A 75 6.50 3.55 1.97
CA ARG A 75 6.13 4.14 3.28
C ARG A 75 5.83 3.06 4.31
N LEU A 76 5.06 2.03 3.95
CA LEU A 76 4.72 0.92 4.84
C LEU A 76 5.97 0.10 5.21
N ASP A 77 6.85 -0.11 4.23
CA ASP A 77 8.15 -0.74 4.42
C ASP A 77 8.98 -0.07 5.52
N LYS A 78 9.16 1.25 5.41
CA LYS A 78 9.83 2.06 6.43
C LYS A 78 9.18 2.00 7.81
N VAL A 79 7.87 1.75 7.89
CA VAL A 79 7.19 1.58 9.18
C VAL A 79 7.59 0.24 9.80
N ARG A 80 7.64 -0.84 9.01
CA ARG A 80 8.13 -2.15 9.47
C ARG A 80 9.56 -2.09 9.97
N ASP A 81 10.46 -1.45 9.22
CA ASP A 81 11.86 -1.23 9.62
C ASP A 81 11.96 -0.54 10.98
N ARG A 82 11.13 0.49 11.19
CA ARG A 82 11.09 1.21 12.46
C ARG A 82 10.55 0.35 13.58
N ASP A 83 9.54 -0.48 13.34
CA ASP A 83 8.97 -1.35 14.35
C ASP A 83 9.90 -2.50 14.75
N ILE A 84 10.63 -3.11 13.80
CA ILE A 84 11.66 -4.10 14.15
C ILE A 84 12.80 -3.45 14.94
N GLN A 85 13.19 -2.22 14.59
CA GLN A 85 14.16 -1.47 15.36
C GLN A 85 13.62 -1.09 16.75
N ALA A 86 12.35 -0.70 16.87
CA ALA A 86 11.72 -0.39 18.14
C ALA A 86 11.64 -1.63 19.05
N LEU A 87 11.35 -2.81 18.49
CA LEU A 87 11.40 -4.07 19.22
C LEU A 87 12.82 -4.37 19.72
N ARG A 88 13.85 -4.23 18.88
CA ARG A 88 15.26 -4.38 19.31
C ARG A 88 15.62 -3.38 20.42
N ASP A 89 15.19 -2.15 20.28
CA ASP A 89 15.46 -1.08 21.23
C ASP A 89 14.76 -1.27 22.57
N SER A 90 13.58 -1.90 22.57
CA SER A 90 12.83 -2.23 23.78
C SER A 90 13.58 -3.16 24.74
N LEU A 91 14.57 -3.91 24.25
CA LEU A 91 15.41 -4.80 25.06
C LEU A 91 16.56 -4.08 25.76
N LYS A 92 16.97 -2.88 25.29
CA LYS A 92 18.14 -2.16 25.83
C LYS A 92 18.09 -1.94 27.35
N PRO A 93 16.95 -1.60 27.97
CA PRO A 93 16.85 -1.42 29.42
C PRO A 93 17.19 -2.69 30.23
N TYR A 94 17.03 -3.87 29.65
CA TYR A 94 17.17 -5.16 30.32
C TYR A 94 18.58 -5.78 30.21
N ARG A 95 19.52 -5.11 29.53
CA ARG A 95 20.92 -5.56 29.39
C ARG A 95 21.63 -5.80 30.72
N ASN A 96 21.28 -5.01 31.73
CA ASN A 96 21.78 -5.11 33.09
C ASN A 96 20.59 -5.29 34.07
N ALA A 97 19.66 -6.17 33.70
CA ALA A 97 18.47 -6.45 34.50
C ALA A 97 18.83 -6.77 35.95
N LYS A 98 17.96 -6.36 36.88
CA LYS A 98 18.22 -6.48 38.33
C LYS A 98 17.79 -7.84 38.89
N THR A 99 16.93 -8.54 38.17
CA THR A 99 16.39 -9.83 38.58
C THR A 99 16.84 -10.94 37.64
N GLN A 100 16.96 -12.16 38.18
CA GLN A 100 17.27 -13.34 37.37
C GLN A 100 16.20 -13.58 36.30
N ASN A 101 14.92 -13.42 36.65
CA ASN A 101 13.80 -13.60 35.73
C ASN A 101 13.89 -12.66 34.52
N GLU A 102 14.17 -11.37 34.73
CA GLU A 102 14.35 -10.42 33.63
C GLU A 102 15.62 -10.72 32.82
N THR A 103 16.69 -11.19 33.47
CA THR A 103 17.94 -11.56 32.79
C THR A 103 17.71 -12.76 31.86
N ASP A 104 17.02 -13.79 32.33
CA ASP A 104 16.70 -14.99 31.56
C ASP A 104 15.77 -14.66 30.40
N ALA A 105 14.73 -13.86 30.65
CA ALA A 105 13.80 -13.38 29.64
C ALA A 105 14.50 -12.54 28.56
N TYR A 106 15.38 -11.61 28.95
CA TYR A 106 16.19 -10.82 28.04
C TYR A 106 17.08 -11.71 27.17
N ASN A 107 17.81 -12.64 27.76
CA ASN A 107 18.72 -13.52 27.01
C ASN A 107 17.96 -14.39 26.00
N ALA A 108 16.80 -14.94 26.40
CA ALA A 108 15.96 -15.74 25.50
C ALA A 108 15.47 -14.94 24.29
N ILE A 109 14.91 -13.75 24.51
CA ILE A 109 14.37 -12.93 23.43
C ILE A 109 15.48 -12.30 22.58
N GLN A 110 16.58 -11.86 23.20
CA GLN A 110 17.72 -11.32 22.49
C GLN A 110 18.35 -12.37 21.56
N LEU A 111 18.45 -13.62 22.02
CA LEU A 111 18.93 -14.72 21.19
C LEU A 111 18.03 -14.92 19.97
N LEU A 112 16.71 -15.00 20.19
CA LEU A 112 15.73 -15.12 19.12
C LEU A 112 15.83 -13.97 18.11
N ILE A 113 15.82 -12.72 18.57
CA ILE A 113 15.88 -11.53 17.69
C ILE A 113 17.20 -11.46 16.92
N SER A 114 18.32 -11.96 17.49
CA SER A 114 19.61 -11.96 16.81
C SER A 114 19.66 -12.82 15.54
N GLU A 115 18.80 -13.85 15.45
CA GLU A 115 18.61 -14.67 14.23
C GLU A 115 18.00 -13.86 13.06
N TYR A 116 17.40 -12.71 13.36
CA TYR A 116 16.73 -11.82 12.41
C TYR A 116 17.53 -10.53 12.19
N THR A 117 18.86 -10.60 12.28
CA THR A 117 19.75 -9.50 11.92
C THR A 117 19.67 -9.23 10.41
N GLY A 118 19.62 -7.95 10.02
CA GLY A 118 19.56 -7.50 8.63
C GLY A 118 18.29 -7.92 7.89
N VAL A 119 17.18 -8.12 8.61
CA VAL A 119 15.90 -8.48 7.99
C VAL A 119 15.31 -7.30 7.20
N GLU A 120 15.59 -6.08 7.63
CA GLU A 120 15.27 -4.82 6.95
C GLU A 120 15.98 -4.64 5.60
N ASP A 121 17.06 -5.39 5.34
CA ASP A 121 17.83 -5.30 4.09
C ASP A 121 17.39 -6.36 3.06
N ASP A 122 16.42 -7.22 3.41
CA ASP A 122 15.92 -8.28 2.54
C ASP A 122 14.99 -7.73 1.44
N SER A 123 14.74 -8.55 0.41
CA SER A 123 13.57 -8.33 -0.46
C SER A 123 12.29 -8.34 0.36
N TYR A 124 11.29 -7.56 -0.03
CA TYR A 124 9.98 -7.46 0.63
C TYR A 124 9.34 -8.81 0.97
N GLU A 125 9.41 -9.80 0.08
CA GLU A 125 8.86 -11.14 0.31
C GLU A 125 9.65 -11.91 1.39
N SER A 126 10.98 -11.84 1.33
CA SER A 126 11.87 -12.47 2.31
C SER A 126 11.71 -11.84 3.70
N GLU A 127 11.71 -10.50 3.77
CA GLU A 127 11.45 -9.77 5.00
C GLU A 127 10.09 -10.17 5.58
N THR A 128 9.02 -10.15 4.78
CA THR A 128 7.66 -10.52 5.21
C THR A 128 7.64 -11.92 5.82
N ASN A 129 8.27 -12.90 5.17
CA ASN A 129 8.31 -14.28 5.64
C ASN A 129 9.12 -14.43 6.94
N ARG A 130 10.27 -13.76 7.03
CA ARG A 130 11.11 -13.77 8.22
C ARG A 130 10.43 -13.08 9.39
N LEU A 131 9.85 -11.90 9.19
CA LEU A 131 9.10 -11.18 10.21
C LEU A 131 7.90 -11.98 10.70
N ASN A 132 7.12 -12.62 9.80
CA ASN A 132 6.04 -13.51 10.19
C ASN A 132 6.53 -14.66 11.09
N SER A 133 7.65 -15.28 10.72
CA SER A 133 8.27 -16.35 11.51
C SER A 133 8.72 -15.85 12.89
N LEU A 134 9.33 -14.66 12.96
CA LEU A 134 9.73 -14.03 14.22
C LEU A 134 8.52 -13.75 15.12
N ILE A 135 7.47 -13.14 14.57
CA ILE A 135 6.25 -12.79 15.31
C ILE A 135 5.60 -14.06 15.87
N ILE A 136 5.46 -15.11 15.06
CA ILE A 136 4.90 -16.41 15.51
C ILE A 136 5.73 -17.00 16.65
N ARG A 137 7.06 -16.97 16.55
CA ARG A 137 7.94 -17.46 17.63
C ARG A 137 7.80 -16.62 18.90
N LEU A 138 7.79 -15.29 18.78
CA LEU A 138 7.62 -14.38 19.93
C LEU A 138 6.26 -14.56 20.63
N GLN A 139 5.22 -14.92 19.89
CA GLN A 139 3.88 -15.20 20.41
C GLN A 139 3.68 -16.65 20.87
N SER A 140 4.66 -17.53 20.62
CA SER A 140 4.57 -18.93 21.05
C SER A 140 4.65 -19.06 22.59
N PRO A 141 4.12 -20.14 23.17
CA PRO A 141 4.21 -20.37 24.62
C PRO A 141 5.64 -20.33 25.18
N GLU A 142 6.64 -20.63 24.35
CA GLU A 142 8.06 -20.61 24.70
C GLU A 142 8.56 -19.19 25.04
N PHE A 143 8.15 -18.18 24.27
CA PHE A 143 8.66 -16.81 24.40
C PHE A 143 7.64 -15.84 25.01
N TYR A 144 6.36 -16.19 25.04
CA TYR A 144 5.28 -15.33 25.52
C TYR A 144 5.50 -14.84 26.96
N ASN A 145 5.86 -15.75 27.88
CA ASN A 145 6.13 -15.38 29.28
C ASN A 145 7.36 -14.47 29.42
N SER A 146 8.37 -14.65 28.59
CA SER A 146 9.54 -13.77 28.56
C SER A 146 9.15 -12.38 28.06
N ALA A 147 8.29 -12.29 27.03
CA ALA A 147 7.84 -11.02 26.47
C ALA A 147 6.99 -10.23 27.48
N LEU A 148 6.13 -10.94 28.22
CA LEU A 148 5.38 -10.41 29.36
C LEU A 148 6.30 -9.92 30.47
N THR A 149 7.30 -10.72 30.86
CA THR A 149 8.26 -10.36 31.92
C THR A 149 9.00 -9.07 31.59
N LEU A 150 9.32 -8.85 30.31
CA LEU A 150 9.97 -7.62 29.84
C LEU A 150 8.99 -6.51 29.46
N GLY A 151 7.67 -6.75 29.48
CA GLY A 151 6.66 -5.76 29.08
C GLY A 151 6.80 -5.25 27.64
N ILE A 152 7.30 -6.08 26.72
CA ILE A 152 7.59 -5.67 25.33
C ILE A 152 6.49 -6.04 24.33
N GLU A 153 5.39 -6.64 24.79
CA GLU A 153 4.30 -7.14 23.94
C GLU A 153 3.77 -6.11 22.94
N LYS A 154 3.67 -4.85 23.35
CA LYS A 154 3.24 -3.76 22.46
C LYS A 154 4.12 -3.62 21.21
N PHE A 155 5.43 -3.85 21.33
CA PHE A 155 6.35 -3.74 20.19
C PHE A 155 6.21 -4.93 19.24
N ILE A 156 5.93 -6.12 19.79
CA ILE A 156 5.63 -7.33 19.01
C ILE A 156 4.32 -7.12 18.22
N MET A 157 3.29 -6.56 18.87
CA MET A 157 2.01 -6.27 18.23
C MET A 157 2.12 -5.19 17.14
N ASN A 158 2.90 -4.12 17.38
CA ASN A 158 3.12 -3.09 16.37
C ASN A 158 3.81 -3.68 15.13
N LEU A 159 4.87 -4.46 15.31
CA LEU A 159 5.56 -5.15 14.22
C LEU A 159 4.62 -6.11 13.47
N ALA A 160 3.74 -6.82 14.18
CA ALA A 160 2.74 -7.67 13.56
C ALA A 160 1.73 -6.89 12.71
N ALA A 161 1.27 -5.74 13.22
CA ALA A 161 0.35 -4.87 12.50
C ALA A 161 1.01 -4.28 11.25
N SER A 162 2.20 -3.70 11.37
CA SER A 162 2.90 -3.11 10.22
C SER A 162 3.30 -4.15 9.17
N ASN A 163 3.69 -5.36 9.58
CA ASN A 163 3.94 -6.45 8.62
C ASN A 163 2.67 -6.91 7.91
N THR A 164 1.52 -6.92 8.61
CA THR A 164 0.22 -7.25 8.01
C THR A 164 -0.21 -6.18 7.01
N ASP A 165 -0.14 -4.90 7.39
CA ASP A 165 -0.52 -3.78 6.54
C ASP A 165 0.30 -3.73 5.25
N PHE A 166 1.62 -3.94 5.37
CA PHE A 166 2.48 -4.08 4.20
C PHE A 166 2.05 -5.24 3.30
N ASN A 167 1.92 -6.44 3.86
CA ASN A 167 1.64 -7.64 3.09
C ASN A 167 0.28 -7.56 2.38
N GLN A 168 -0.72 -6.92 2.99
CA GLN A 168 -2.02 -6.69 2.35
C GLN A 168 -1.91 -5.81 1.11
N LEU A 169 -1.14 -4.71 1.16
CA LEU A 169 -0.95 -3.84 0.01
C LEU A 169 -0.04 -4.50 -1.05
N PHE A 170 1.03 -5.16 -0.62
CA PHE A 170 1.98 -5.81 -1.52
C PHE A 170 1.33 -6.98 -2.27
N ALA A 171 0.51 -7.80 -1.61
CA ALA A 171 -0.21 -8.89 -2.26
C ALA A 171 -1.19 -8.43 -3.35
N GLN A 172 -1.77 -7.23 -3.22
CA GLN A 172 -2.62 -6.63 -4.27
C GLN A 172 -1.85 -6.23 -5.55
N LYS A 173 -0.51 -6.27 -5.53
CA LYS A 173 0.35 -5.99 -6.69
C LYS A 173 0.83 -7.22 -7.43
N VAL A 174 0.91 -8.36 -6.74
CA VAL A 174 1.49 -9.60 -7.27
C VAL A 174 0.47 -10.41 -8.10
N PHE A 175 -0.82 -10.02 -8.07
CA PHE A 175 -1.92 -10.63 -8.83
C PHE A 175 -2.64 -9.59 -9.70
#